data_AF-A0A024TFK2-F1
#
_entry.id   AF-A0A024TFK2-F1
#
_cell.length_a   1.000
_cell.length_b   1.000
_cell.length_c   1.000
_cell.angle_alpha   90.00
_cell.angle_beta   90.00
_cell.angle_gamma   90.00
#
_symmetry.space_group_name_H-M   'P 1'
#
loop_
_entity.id
_entity.type
_entity.pdbx_description
1 polymer ?
#
loop_
_entity_poly.entity_id
_entity_poly.type
_entity_poly.pdbx_seq_one_letter_code
_entity_poly.pdbx_strand_id
1 'polypeptide(L)'
;MATVPTHASSSSPIACLKAYLARHLPPPPLEASIPPFPRPSLNQSCAVSFSAPRTRLQEAVAARRQQKLSERVLTWIDMQQVRYVVGEAAMLLPAEHNVATAVAMKLGHAEEDATVPPACLDELELMLATLNQPMLKFTQFAAMRPQLPAAAASYCTADVFLQLQPHDAHGRIHGLAWLAVVEQASAQIAALALLQRADVADCGWLSEAQVTDMVKTWVDQVPWVHGIDPAFKEYYVRIATRLLWLPLVPYRTGKLYIDKASKSNVVQSMVPLLCRAYHDAPEYAENPLSMDRIQRLHRQYVQLDTDKNGLLSAEEVLHYGQKKAFVGPDQRPTHALTRRFVQRVFDELVTFDGDVDYNSFLDLNLYLHDHTSKHALQFFWRVLDVHQCGTLDAAAVDYFLADISHAVATATGQPLDIPVLRSELFDMIHPKDPRALTFDDVWSSGRGHSFVRIVSDYEAYLHYERTNAT
;
A
#
# COMPACT_ATOMS: atom_id res chain seq x y z
N MET A 1 -24.52 70.12 -52.73
CA MET A 1 -24.03 68.76 -53.02
C MET A 1 -23.29 68.30 -51.77
N ALA A 2 -24.00 67.63 -50.85
CA ALA A 2 -24.00 66.15 -50.68
C ALA A 2 -22.60 65.66 -50.23
N THR A 3 -22.36 64.97 -49.10
CA THR A 3 -23.18 64.22 -48.13
C THR A 3 -22.28 63.86 -46.92
N VAL A 4 -22.84 63.79 -45.72
CA VAL A 4 -22.32 62.99 -44.58
C VAL A 4 -22.97 61.58 -44.67
N PRO A 5 -22.27 60.47 -44.36
CA PRO A 5 -22.42 59.74 -43.08
C PRO A 5 -21.05 59.27 -42.49
N THR A 6 -20.75 59.39 -41.21
CA THR A 6 -21.11 58.58 -40.01
C THR A 6 -20.50 57.17 -39.88
N HIS A 7 -20.12 56.91 -38.61
CA HIS A 7 -20.00 55.65 -37.87
C HIS A 7 -18.64 54.95 -37.67
N ALA A 8 -18.27 55.00 -36.39
CA ALA A 8 -17.44 54.08 -35.64
C ALA A 8 -17.77 52.59 -35.88
N SER A 9 -16.73 51.76 -35.84
CA SER A 9 -16.79 50.38 -35.35
C SER A 9 -15.59 50.18 -34.41
N SER A 10 -15.81 50.36 -33.11
CA SER A 10 -15.81 49.26 -32.15
C SER A 10 -15.02 48.04 -32.65
N SER A 11 -13.73 47.99 -32.31
CA SER A 11 -13.04 46.70 -32.23
C SER A 11 -13.76 45.89 -31.17
N SER A 12 -14.59 44.94 -31.62
CA SER A 12 -15.33 44.04 -30.75
C SER A 12 -14.34 43.40 -29.77
N PRO A 13 -14.69 43.27 -28.47
CA PRO A 13 -13.92 42.46 -27.52
C PRO A 13 -13.61 41.06 -28.06
N ILE A 14 -14.46 40.54 -28.95
CA ILE A 14 -14.30 39.26 -29.64
C ILE A 14 -13.13 39.28 -30.64
N ALA A 15 -12.80 40.42 -31.26
CA ALA A 15 -11.65 40.55 -32.17
C ALA A 15 -10.32 40.56 -31.39
N CYS A 16 -10.27 41.21 -30.23
CA CYS A 16 -9.12 41.12 -29.31
C CYS A 16 -9.02 39.74 -28.64
N LEU A 17 -10.16 39.11 -28.28
CA LEU A 17 -10.21 37.76 -27.73
C LEU A 17 -9.75 36.71 -28.77
N LYS A 18 -10.11 36.87 -30.05
CA LYS A 18 -9.62 36.01 -31.14
C LYS A 18 -8.12 36.17 -31.38
N ALA A 19 -7.57 37.37 -31.26
CA ALA A 19 -6.12 37.60 -31.37
C ALA A 19 -5.33 37.06 -30.15
N TYR A 20 -5.94 37.02 -28.96
CA TYR A 20 -5.39 36.42 -27.74
C TYR A 20 -5.46 34.88 -27.79
N LEU A 21 -6.59 34.31 -28.21
CA LEU A 21 -6.77 32.87 -28.37
C LEU A 21 -5.94 32.28 -29.51
N ALA A 22 -5.63 33.05 -30.56
CA ALA A 22 -4.71 32.65 -31.63
C ALA A 22 -3.25 32.52 -31.17
N ARG A 23 -2.88 33.13 -30.03
CA ARG A 23 -1.55 32.98 -29.40
C ARG A 23 -1.50 31.88 -28.33
N HIS A 24 -2.65 31.36 -27.90
CA HIS A 24 -2.78 30.36 -26.83
C HIS A 24 -3.88 29.33 -27.12
N LEU A 25 -3.82 28.70 -28.29
CA LEU A 25 -4.55 27.46 -28.53
C LEU A 25 -3.68 26.30 -28.04
N PRO A 26 -4.21 25.39 -27.18
CA PRO A 26 -3.57 24.11 -26.96
C PRO A 26 -3.54 23.32 -28.27
N PRO A 27 -2.51 22.49 -28.49
CA PRO A 27 -2.50 21.62 -29.67
C PRO A 27 -3.75 20.73 -29.68
N PRO A 28 -4.20 20.26 -30.87
CA PRO A 28 -5.26 19.27 -30.95
C PRO A 28 -4.88 18.03 -30.13
N PRO A 29 -5.86 17.20 -29.69
CA PRO A 29 -5.54 15.96 -29.01
C PRO A 29 -4.73 15.09 -29.97
N LEU A 30 -3.42 15.09 -29.78
CA LEU A 30 -2.55 14.07 -30.33
C LEU A 30 -3.02 12.77 -29.68
N GLU A 31 -3.51 11.86 -30.52
CA GLU A 31 -3.54 10.44 -30.20
C GLU A 31 -2.26 10.13 -29.42
N ALA A 32 -2.42 9.67 -28.18
CA ALA A 32 -1.31 9.43 -27.26
C ALA A 32 -0.41 8.34 -27.84
N SER A 33 0.51 8.74 -28.71
CA SER A 33 1.65 7.93 -29.10
C SER A 33 2.62 7.98 -27.92
N ILE A 34 2.53 6.92 -27.12
CA ILE A 34 3.47 6.58 -26.06
C ILE A 34 4.89 6.71 -26.65
N PRO A 35 5.79 7.54 -26.09
CA PRO A 35 7.16 7.58 -26.55
C PRO A 35 7.79 6.19 -26.29
N PRO A 36 8.44 5.57 -27.28
CA PRO A 36 9.18 4.35 -27.04
C PRO A 36 10.36 4.65 -26.12
N PHE A 37 10.47 3.90 -25.01
CA PHE A 37 11.62 4.01 -24.12
C PHE A 37 12.93 3.67 -24.85
N PRO A 38 14.04 4.38 -24.57
CA PRO A 38 15.36 3.91 -24.95
C PRO A 38 15.60 2.54 -24.30
N ARG A 39 15.93 1.54 -25.13
CA ARG A 39 16.28 0.21 -24.65
C ARG A 39 17.58 0.32 -23.84
N PRO A 40 17.61 -0.12 -22.57
CA PRO A 40 18.87 -0.25 -21.87
C PRO A 40 19.73 -1.29 -22.59
N SER A 41 20.95 -0.90 -22.96
CA SER A 41 21.99 -1.86 -23.32
C SER A 41 22.42 -2.58 -22.03
N LEU A 42 21.78 -3.71 -21.76
CA LEU A 42 22.15 -4.61 -20.68
C LEU A 42 23.51 -5.26 -21.01
N ASN A 43 24.60 -4.58 -20.68
CA ASN A 43 25.85 -5.25 -20.36
C ASN A 43 25.87 -5.55 -18.85
N GLN A 44 25.01 -6.49 -18.45
CA GLN A 44 25.21 -7.30 -17.26
C GLN A 44 25.13 -8.75 -17.71
N SER A 45 26.28 -9.41 -17.72
CA SER A 45 26.39 -10.85 -17.93
C SER A 45 25.76 -11.58 -16.74
N CYS A 46 24.43 -11.64 -16.70
CA CYS A 46 23.71 -12.62 -15.91
C CYS A 46 23.96 -13.97 -16.56
N ALA A 47 24.77 -14.81 -15.92
CA ALA A 47 24.87 -16.22 -16.27
C ALA A 47 23.47 -16.83 -16.11
N VAL A 48 22.74 -16.95 -17.21
CA VAL A 48 21.48 -17.68 -17.28
C VAL A 48 21.83 -19.13 -17.03
N SER A 49 21.64 -19.59 -15.78
CA SER A 49 21.60 -21.01 -15.51
C SER A 49 20.36 -21.55 -16.22
N PHE A 50 20.54 -22.12 -17.41
CA PHE A 50 19.51 -22.88 -18.09
C PHE A 50 19.11 -24.05 -17.19
N SER A 51 18.02 -23.91 -16.44
CA SER A 51 17.42 -25.05 -15.74
C SER A 51 16.92 -26.04 -16.78
N ALA A 52 17.31 -27.31 -16.67
CA ALA A 52 16.80 -28.35 -17.55
C ALA A 52 15.26 -28.36 -17.54
N PRO A 53 14.59 -28.56 -18.69
CA PRO A 53 13.14 -28.65 -18.75
C PRO A 53 12.63 -29.81 -17.88
N ARG A 54 11.44 -29.64 -17.29
CA ARG A 54 10.83 -30.65 -16.43
C ARG A 54 10.64 -31.95 -17.20
N THR A 55 10.90 -33.07 -16.52
CA THR A 55 10.53 -34.39 -17.02
C THR A 55 9.00 -34.55 -17.01
N ARG A 56 8.45 -35.42 -17.87
CA ARG A 56 7.01 -35.72 -17.89
C ARG A 56 6.44 -36.14 -16.52
N LEU A 57 7.24 -36.82 -15.71
CA LEU A 57 6.86 -37.20 -14.34
C LEU A 57 6.73 -35.95 -13.45
N GLN A 58 7.69 -35.03 -13.51
CA GLN A 58 7.66 -33.77 -12.76
C GLN A 58 6.47 -32.89 -13.18
N GLU A 59 6.13 -32.85 -14.47
CA GLU A 59 4.94 -32.16 -14.96
C GLU A 59 3.65 -32.78 -14.43
N ALA A 60 3.53 -34.11 -14.44
CA ALA A 60 2.36 -34.81 -13.91
C ALA A 60 2.20 -34.61 -12.39
N VAL A 61 3.30 -34.64 -11.64
CA VAL A 61 3.31 -34.37 -10.19
C VAL A 61 2.90 -32.92 -9.91
N ALA A 62 3.45 -31.96 -10.66
CA ALA A 62 3.09 -30.55 -10.52
C ALA A 62 1.61 -30.31 -10.84
N ALA A 63 1.08 -30.88 -11.93
CA ALA A 63 -0.32 -30.77 -12.30
C ALA A 63 -1.25 -31.35 -11.22
N ARG A 64 -0.91 -32.53 -10.68
CA ARG A 64 -1.67 -33.14 -9.58
C ARG A 64 -1.63 -32.30 -8.30
N ARG A 65 -0.47 -31.69 -8.00
CA ARG A 65 -0.33 -30.78 -6.86
C ARG A 65 -1.22 -29.55 -7.03
N GLN A 66 -1.20 -28.93 -8.21
CA GLN A 66 -2.03 -27.77 -8.53
C GLN A 66 -3.52 -28.09 -8.42
N GLN A 67 -3.96 -29.24 -8.93
CA GLN A 67 -5.33 -29.71 -8.78
C GLN A 67 -5.73 -29.83 -7.30
N LYS A 68 -4.92 -30.50 -6.47
CA LYS A 68 -5.18 -30.64 -5.03
C LYS A 68 -5.22 -29.30 -4.28
N LEU A 69 -4.38 -28.34 -4.68
CA LEU A 69 -4.41 -27.00 -4.08
C LEU A 69 -5.70 -26.28 -4.45
N SER A 70 -6.13 -26.35 -5.71
CA SER A 70 -7.35 -25.70 -6.19
C SER A 70 -8.62 -26.20 -5.48
N GLU A 71 -8.69 -27.48 -5.10
CA GLU A 71 -9.80 -28.05 -4.34
C GLU A 71 -9.96 -27.44 -2.93
N ARG A 72 -8.92 -26.77 -2.42
CA ARG A 72 -8.90 -26.14 -1.09
C ARG A 72 -9.05 -24.62 -1.13
N VAL A 73 -9.11 -24.02 -2.31
CA VAL A 73 -9.26 -22.57 -2.48
C VAL A 73 -10.73 -22.22 -2.61
N LEU A 74 -11.17 -21.28 -1.80
CA LEU A 74 -12.51 -20.69 -1.86
C LEU A 74 -12.48 -19.47 -2.78
N THR A 75 -13.49 -19.35 -3.65
CA THR A 75 -13.73 -18.12 -4.41
C THR A 75 -14.30 -17.04 -3.50
N TRP A 76 -14.35 -15.80 -4.00
CA TRP A 76 -15.05 -14.71 -3.29
C TRP A 76 -16.51 -15.05 -2.99
N ILE A 77 -17.21 -15.68 -3.94
CA ILE A 77 -18.63 -16.07 -3.77
C ILE A 77 -18.75 -17.13 -2.67
N ASP A 78 -17.88 -18.15 -2.68
CA ASP A 78 -17.86 -19.15 -1.61
C ASP A 78 -17.61 -18.49 -0.25
N MET A 79 -16.72 -17.51 -0.18
CA MET A 79 -16.43 -16.79 1.05
C MET A 79 -17.64 -15.99 1.56
N GLN A 80 -18.41 -15.36 0.67
CA GLN A 80 -19.65 -14.68 1.05
C GLN A 80 -20.71 -15.67 1.56
N GLN A 81 -20.81 -16.85 0.95
CA GLN A 81 -21.68 -17.91 1.46
C GLN A 81 -21.24 -18.37 2.87
N VAL A 82 -19.94 -18.57 3.09
CA VAL A 82 -19.40 -18.93 4.41
C VAL A 82 -19.74 -17.84 5.44
N ARG A 83 -19.54 -16.56 5.10
CA ARG A 83 -19.89 -15.41 5.94
C ARG A 83 -21.39 -15.40 6.29
N TYR A 84 -22.25 -15.67 5.32
CA TYR A 84 -23.70 -15.77 5.54
C TYR A 84 -24.06 -16.90 6.51
N VAL A 85 -23.51 -18.11 6.32
CA VAL A 85 -23.75 -19.26 7.21
C VAL A 85 -23.28 -18.99 8.64
N VAL A 86 -22.14 -18.29 8.82
CA VAL A 86 -21.65 -17.85 10.13
C VAL A 86 -22.65 -16.90 10.80
N GLY A 87 -23.16 -15.93 10.04
CA GLY A 87 -24.16 -14.97 10.52
C GLY A 87 -25.46 -15.65 10.95
N GLU A 88 -26.01 -16.52 10.11
CA GLU A 88 -27.26 -17.26 10.39
C GLU A 88 -27.12 -18.22 11.60
N ALA A 89 -25.95 -18.82 11.78
CA ALA A 89 -25.72 -19.75 12.88
C ALA A 89 -25.50 -19.04 14.23
N ALA A 90 -25.10 -17.77 14.20
CA ALA A 90 -24.86 -16.98 15.40
C ALA A 90 -26.20 -16.58 16.06
N MET A 91 -26.25 -16.69 17.39
CA MET A 91 -27.43 -16.25 18.14
C MET A 91 -26.99 -15.47 19.37
N LEU A 92 -27.71 -14.37 19.62
CA LEU A 92 -27.64 -13.62 20.87
C LEU A 92 -28.18 -14.44 22.03
N LEU A 93 -27.65 -14.20 23.23
CA LEU A 93 -28.30 -14.67 24.45
C LEU A 93 -29.65 -13.96 24.63
N PRO A 94 -30.60 -14.54 25.38
CA PRO A 94 -31.90 -13.89 25.63
C PRO A 94 -31.77 -12.48 26.22
N ALA A 95 -30.82 -12.27 27.14
CA ALA A 95 -30.55 -10.96 27.71
C ALA A 95 -29.93 -10.00 26.68
N GLU A 96 -28.94 -10.46 25.90
CA GLU A 96 -28.31 -9.69 24.81
C GLU A 96 -29.34 -9.29 23.75
N HIS A 97 -30.24 -10.21 23.39
CA HIS A 97 -31.33 -9.99 22.44
C HIS A 97 -32.31 -8.92 22.93
N ASN A 98 -32.71 -8.97 24.20
CA ASN A 98 -33.56 -7.96 24.80
C ASN A 98 -32.90 -6.57 24.78
N VAL A 99 -31.60 -6.51 25.12
CA VAL A 99 -30.83 -5.26 25.08
C VAL A 99 -30.69 -4.74 23.65
N ALA A 100 -30.32 -5.60 22.69
CA ALA A 100 -30.20 -5.24 21.28
C ALA A 100 -31.52 -4.70 20.72
N THR A 101 -32.65 -5.34 21.07
CA THR A 101 -33.99 -4.89 20.67
C THR A 101 -34.32 -3.52 21.25
N ALA A 102 -34.00 -3.29 22.53
CA ALA A 102 -34.24 -2.00 23.18
C ALA A 102 -33.35 -0.88 22.60
N VAL A 103 -32.08 -1.18 22.27
CA VAL A 103 -31.16 -0.24 21.61
C VAL A 103 -31.64 0.09 20.21
N ALA A 104 -32.03 -0.91 19.42
CA ALA A 104 -32.57 -0.71 18.06
C ALA A 104 -33.85 0.13 18.07
N MET A 105 -34.76 -0.08 19.02
CA MET A 105 -35.95 0.74 19.18
C MET A 105 -35.61 2.20 19.47
N LYS A 106 -34.63 2.46 20.34
CA LYS A 106 -34.17 3.82 20.64
C LYS A 106 -33.52 4.51 19.44
N LEU A 107 -32.71 3.79 18.66
CA LEU A 107 -32.11 4.31 17.42
C LEU A 107 -33.19 4.67 16.40
N GLY A 108 -34.23 3.84 16.25
CA GLY A 108 -35.36 4.13 15.35
C GLY A 108 -36.21 5.35 15.73
N HIS A 109 -36.27 5.70 17.03
CA HIS A 109 -36.95 6.90 17.51
C HIS A 109 -36.05 8.16 17.53
N ALA A 110 -34.73 8.00 17.41
CA ALA A 110 -33.80 9.12 17.43
C ALA A 110 -33.86 10.01 16.19
N GLU A 111 -34.32 9.49 15.05
CA GLU A 111 -34.54 10.30 13.84
C GLU A 111 -35.74 11.28 13.99
N GLU A 112 -36.64 11.06 14.96
CA GLU A 112 -37.81 11.91 15.20
C GLU A 112 -37.54 13.03 16.23
N ASP A 113 -36.57 12.84 17.14
CA ASP A 113 -36.24 13.79 18.21
C ASP A 113 -34.98 14.62 17.87
N ALA A 114 -35.17 15.72 17.14
CA ALA A 114 -34.11 16.66 16.72
C ALA A 114 -33.38 17.42 17.85
N THR A 115 -33.51 16.98 19.11
CA THR A 115 -32.97 17.65 20.31
C THR A 115 -31.81 16.90 20.97
N VAL A 116 -31.51 15.65 20.58
CA VAL A 116 -30.42 14.86 21.16
C VAL A 116 -29.20 14.86 20.22
N PRO A 117 -28.01 15.31 20.66
CA PRO A 117 -26.81 15.43 19.83
C PRO A 117 -26.11 14.08 19.53
N PRO A 118 -25.19 14.05 18.54
CA PRO A 118 -24.64 12.82 17.91
C PRO A 118 -23.87 11.86 18.82
N ALA A 119 -23.20 12.33 19.89
CA ALA A 119 -22.34 11.46 20.71
C ALA A 119 -23.09 10.31 21.41
N CYS A 120 -24.38 10.48 21.75
CA CYS A 120 -25.21 9.42 22.32
C CYS A 120 -25.66 8.38 21.28
N LEU A 121 -25.79 8.80 20.01
CA LEU A 121 -26.14 7.92 18.89
C LEU A 121 -24.96 7.04 18.50
N ASP A 122 -23.76 7.62 18.42
CA ASP A 122 -22.53 6.88 18.15
C ASP A 122 -22.31 5.75 19.17
N GLU A 123 -22.58 6.02 20.46
CA GLU A 123 -22.51 5.01 21.53
C GLU A 123 -23.56 3.90 21.37
N LEU A 124 -24.81 4.24 21.02
CA LEU A 124 -25.88 3.25 20.80
C LEU A 124 -25.64 2.41 19.54
N GLU A 125 -25.13 3.02 18.47
CA GLU A 125 -24.70 2.31 17.26
C GLU A 125 -23.55 1.36 17.55
N LEU A 126 -22.55 1.81 18.32
CA LEU A 126 -21.43 0.97 18.75
C LEU A 126 -21.90 -0.19 19.64
N MET A 127 -22.84 0.07 20.55
CA MET A 127 -23.46 -0.97 21.38
C MET A 127 -24.20 -2.01 20.53
N LEU A 128 -25.01 -1.56 19.57
CA LEU A 128 -25.74 -2.47 18.68
C LEU A 128 -24.78 -3.28 17.80
N ALA A 129 -23.73 -2.65 17.27
CA ALA A 129 -22.69 -3.31 16.49
C ALA A 129 -21.93 -4.36 17.33
N THR A 130 -21.64 -4.05 18.60
CA THR A 130 -20.97 -4.97 19.52
C THR A 130 -21.87 -6.16 19.87
N LEU A 131 -23.15 -5.92 20.15
CA LEU A 131 -24.11 -6.97 20.46
C LEU A 131 -24.33 -7.90 19.26
N ASN A 132 -24.40 -7.36 18.05
CA ASN A 132 -24.61 -8.14 16.83
C ASN A 132 -23.36 -8.86 16.30
N GLN A 133 -22.26 -8.89 17.06
CA GLN A 133 -21.12 -9.71 16.71
C GLN A 133 -21.51 -11.19 16.68
N PRO A 134 -21.16 -11.95 15.62
CA PRO A 134 -21.65 -13.31 15.44
C PRO A 134 -20.94 -14.27 16.40
N MET A 135 -21.54 -14.56 17.56
CA MET A 135 -20.97 -15.47 18.56
C MET A 135 -21.46 -16.91 18.37
N LEU A 136 -20.55 -17.88 18.39
CA LEU A 136 -20.84 -19.29 18.12
C LEU A 136 -20.46 -20.21 19.29
N LYS A 137 -21.42 -21.00 19.77
CA LYS A 137 -21.14 -22.18 20.62
C LYS A 137 -20.59 -23.32 19.78
N PHE A 138 -19.91 -24.29 20.41
CA PHE A 138 -19.40 -25.48 19.72
C PHE A 138 -20.50 -26.26 18.96
N THR A 139 -21.71 -26.34 19.52
CA THR A 139 -22.83 -27.03 18.86
C THR A 139 -23.28 -26.33 17.56
N GLN A 140 -23.34 -25.00 17.57
CA GLN A 140 -23.65 -24.20 16.37
C GLN A 140 -22.52 -24.33 15.34
N PHE A 141 -21.28 -24.19 15.80
CA PHE A 141 -20.08 -24.36 14.98
C PHE A 141 -20.03 -25.73 14.27
N ALA A 142 -20.36 -26.81 14.99
CA ALA A 142 -20.44 -28.15 14.42
C ALA A 142 -21.62 -28.31 13.44
N ALA A 143 -22.76 -27.69 13.73
CA ALA A 143 -23.96 -27.76 12.88
C ALA A 143 -23.85 -26.98 11.56
N MET A 144 -22.92 -26.02 11.47
CA MET A 144 -22.62 -25.31 10.22
C MET A 144 -21.90 -26.19 9.20
N ARG A 145 -21.09 -27.16 9.65
CA ARG A 145 -20.23 -27.99 8.80
C ARG A 145 -20.89 -28.54 7.52
N PRO A 146 -22.09 -29.15 7.54
CA PRO A 146 -22.73 -29.66 6.33
C PRO A 146 -23.23 -28.58 5.35
N GLN A 147 -23.33 -27.32 5.78
CA GLN A 147 -23.80 -26.19 4.97
C GLN A 147 -22.64 -25.45 4.27
N LEU A 148 -21.40 -25.78 4.65
CA LEU A 148 -20.19 -25.10 4.18
C LEU A 148 -19.57 -25.82 2.97
N PRO A 149 -18.90 -25.08 2.06
CA PRO A 149 -18.04 -25.69 1.06
C PRO A 149 -17.00 -26.61 1.70
N ALA A 150 -16.62 -27.70 1.02
CA ALA A 150 -15.73 -28.74 1.59
C ALA A 150 -14.40 -28.17 2.14
N ALA A 151 -13.83 -27.17 1.46
CA ALA A 151 -12.63 -26.48 1.90
C ALA A 151 -12.82 -25.76 3.25
N ALA A 152 -13.91 -24.99 3.41
CA ALA A 152 -14.24 -24.32 4.66
C ALA A 152 -14.63 -25.33 5.77
N ALA A 153 -15.41 -26.35 5.42
CA ALA A 153 -15.84 -27.41 6.34
C ALA A 153 -14.66 -28.18 6.97
N SER A 154 -13.50 -28.23 6.29
CA SER A 154 -12.28 -28.85 6.83
C SER A 154 -11.73 -28.13 8.06
N TYR A 155 -12.08 -26.85 8.25
CA TYR A 155 -11.72 -26.04 9.42
C TYR A 155 -12.80 -26.05 10.53
N CYS A 156 -13.92 -26.76 10.34
CA CYS A 156 -14.92 -26.99 11.39
C CYS A 156 -14.56 -28.22 12.23
N THR A 157 -13.53 -28.10 13.07
CA THR A 157 -13.06 -29.14 13.98
C THR A 157 -13.03 -28.65 15.43
N ALA A 158 -13.09 -29.59 16.39
CA ALA A 158 -12.97 -29.26 17.81
C ALA A 158 -11.63 -28.57 18.14
N ASP A 159 -10.54 -29.01 17.50
CA ASP A 159 -9.22 -28.43 17.72
C ASP A 159 -9.17 -26.96 17.28
N VAL A 160 -9.70 -26.64 16.09
CA VAL A 160 -9.77 -25.25 15.60
C VAL A 160 -10.63 -24.39 16.53
N PHE A 161 -11.78 -24.92 16.97
CA PHE A 161 -12.65 -24.20 17.91
C PHE A 161 -11.90 -23.85 19.21
N LEU A 162 -11.20 -24.81 19.81
CA LEU A 162 -10.45 -24.59 21.06
C LEU A 162 -9.26 -23.64 20.91
N GLN A 163 -8.64 -23.58 19.71
CA GLN A 163 -7.53 -22.68 19.41
C GLN A 163 -7.97 -21.21 19.21
N LEU A 164 -9.24 -20.97 18.85
CA LEU A 164 -9.79 -19.63 18.67
C LEU A 164 -10.07 -18.98 20.04
N GLN A 165 -9.02 -18.44 20.64
CA GLN A 165 -9.06 -17.72 21.92
C GLN A 165 -9.17 -16.20 21.71
N PRO A 166 -9.74 -15.46 22.66
CA PRO A 166 -10.39 -15.95 23.89
C PRO A 166 -11.79 -16.50 23.65
N HIS A 167 -12.20 -17.46 24.47
CA HIS A 167 -13.63 -17.82 24.62
C HIS A 167 -14.29 -16.87 25.62
N ASP A 168 -15.56 -16.52 25.39
CA ASP A 168 -16.32 -15.77 26.38
C ASP A 168 -16.69 -16.65 27.60
N ALA A 169 -17.32 -16.04 28.61
CA ALA A 169 -17.76 -16.74 29.82
C ALA A 169 -18.75 -17.90 29.55
N HIS A 170 -19.31 -17.96 28.34
CA HIS A 170 -20.24 -19.00 27.89
C HIS A 170 -19.60 -20.03 26.96
N GLY A 171 -18.28 -19.97 26.76
CA GLY A 171 -17.55 -20.86 25.88
C GLY A 171 -17.85 -20.64 24.39
N ARG A 172 -18.31 -19.43 24.01
CA ARG A 172 -18.52 -19.04 22.62
C ARG A 172 -17.23 -18.47 22.02
N ILE A 173 -17.04 -18.70 20.73
CA ILE A 173 -16.01 -18.03 19.92
C ILE A 173 -16.63 -16.91 19.09
N HIS A 174 -15.80 -15.94 18.71
CA HIS A 174 -16.19 -14.92 17.74
C HIS A 174 -16.15 -15.51 16.31
N GLY A 175 -17.31 -15.59 15.66
CA GLY A 175 -17.48 -16.19 14.34
C GLY A 175 -16.63 -15.53 13.25
N LEU A 176 -16.39 -14.22 13.33
CA LEU A 176 -15.49 -13.55 12.39
C LEU A 176 -14.02 -13.95 12.59
N ALA A 177 -13.62 -14.38 13.79
CA ALA A 177 -12.27 -14.89 14.02
C ALA A 177 -12.06 -16.24 13.31
N TRP A 178 -13.08 -17.11 13.32
CA TRP A 178 -13.05 -18.33 12.51
C TRP A 178 -13.08 -18.03 11.01
N LEU A 179 -13.93 -17.10 10.58
CA LEU A 179 -13.99 -16.67 9.18
C LEU A 179 -12.61 -16.18 8.69
N ALA A 180 -11.92 -15.38 9.50
CA ALA A 180 -10.57 -14.91 9.21
C ALA A 180 -9.56 -16.07 9.06
N VAL A 181 -9.66 -17.14 9.87
CA VAL A 181 -8.82 -18.34 9.70
C VAL A 181 -9.08 -19.03 8.36
N VAL A 182 -10.35 -19.20 7.98
CA VAL A 182 -10.74 -19.83 6.71
C VAL A 182 -10.29 -18.97 5.52
N GLU A 183 -10.49 -17.67 5.59
CA GLU A 183 -10.07 -16.69 4.59
C GLU A 183 -8.55 -16.69 4.42
N GLN A 184 -7.81 -16.56 5.52
CA GLN A 184 -6.35 -16.56 5.53
C GLN A 184 -5.78 -17.86 4.96
N ALA A 185 -6.33 -19.01 5.37
CA ALA A 185 -5.85 -20.31 4.89
C ALA A 185 -6.15 -20.51 3.40
N SER A 186 -7.34 -20.13 2.94
CA SER A 186 -7.71 -20.18 1.52
C SER A 186 -6.80 -19.27 0.68
N ALA A 187 -6.61 -18.03 1.11
CA ALA A 187 -5.79 -17.05 0.41
C ALA A 187 -4.32 -17.48 0.34
N GLN A 188 -3.76 -18.02 1.43
CA GLN A 188 -2.39 -18.54 1.44
C GLN A 188 -2.22 -19.74 0.50
N ILE A 189 -3.17 -20.68 0.45
CA ILE A 189 -3.14 -21.82 -0.48
C ILE A 189 -3.20 -21.33 -1.93
N ALA A 190 -4.07 -20.36 -2.23
CA ALA A 190 -4.19 -19.78 -3.56
C ALA A 190 -2.91 -19.03 -3.98
N ALA A 191 -2.34 -18.22 -3.09
CA ALA A 191 -1.06 -17.54 -3.30
C ALA A 191 0.07 -18.54 -3.54
N LEU A 192 0.13 -19.62 -2.75
CA LEU A 192 1.10 -20.69 -2.93
C LEU A 192 0.97 -21.36 -4.32
N ALA A 193 -0.26 -21.65 -4.76
CA ALA A 193 -0.52 -22.24 -6.07
C ALA A 193 -0.05 -21.32 -7.21
N LEU A 194 -0.36 -20.02 -7.12
CA LEU A 194 0.06 -18.99 -8.06
C LEU A 194 1.59 -18.93 -8.17
N LEU A 195 2.29 -18.81 -7.03
CA LEU A 195 3.75 -18.71 -6.98
C LEU A 195 4.43 -19.99 -7.50
N GLN A 196 3.92 -21.17 -7.17
CA GLN A 196 4.45 -22.45 -7.65
C GLN A 196 4.29 -22.65 -9.16
N ARG A 197 3.27 -22.03 -9.77
CA ARG A 197 3.13 -22.02 -11.23
C ARG A 197 4.21 -21.19 -11.91
N ALA A 198 4.69 -20.14 -11.27
CA ALA A 198 5.77 -19.29 -11.78
C ALA A 198 7.17 -19.89 -11.58
N ASP A 199 7.32 -20.83 -10.63
CA ASP A 199 8.58 -21.51 -10.34
C ASP A 199 8.87 -22.65 -11.34
N VAL A 200 9.29 -22.30 -12.55
CA VAL A 200 9.58 -23.27 -13.61
C VAL A 200 10.66 -24.28 -13.19
N ALA A 201 11.66 -23.84 -12.45
CA ALA A 201 12.82 -24.65 -12.03
C ALA A 201 12.58 -25.48 -10.75
N ASP A 202 11.45 -25.28 -10.06
CA ASP A 202 11.10 -25.93 -8.78
C ASP A 202 12.18 -25.72 -7.71
N CYS A 203 12.76 -24.51 -7.67
CA CYS A 203 13.84 -24.15 -6.76
C CYS A 203 13.34 -23.58 -5.42
N GLY A 204 12.03 -23.34 -5.29
CA GLY A 204 11.39 -22.79 -4.09
C GLY A 204 11.50 -21.28 -3.96
N TRP A 205 12.01 -20.59 -4.99
CA TRP A 205 12.13 -19.14 -5.04
C TRP A 205 11.91 -18.60 -6.46
N LEU A 206 11.57 -17.33 -6.57
CA LEU A 206 11.36 -16.65 -7.86
C LEU A 206 12.37 -15.51 -8.04
N SER A 207 12.82 -15.33 -9.27
CA SER A 207 13.52 -14.12 -9.74
C SER A 207 12.53 -13.01 -10.10
N GLU A 208 13.02 -11.77 -10.24
CA GLU A 208 12.17 -10.62 -10.55
C GLU A 208 11.45 -10.78 -11.89
N ALA A 209 12.16 -11.32 -12.88
CA ALA A 209 11.61 -11.62 -14.19
C ALA A 209 10.44 -12.62 -14.11
N GLN A 210 10.59 -13.69 -13.32
CA GLN A 210 9.51 -14.66 -13.12
C GLN A 210 8.30 -14.05 -12.43
N VAL A 211 8.50 -13.16 -11.44
CA VAL A 211 7.40 -12.45 -10.79
C VAL A 211 6.71 -11.50 -11.76
N THR A 212 7.49 -10.80 -12.60
CA THR A 212 6.95 -9.90 -13.63
C THR A 212 6.09 -10.68 -14.63
N ASP A 213 6.57 -11.83 -15.11
CA ASP A 213 5.83 -12.64 -16.08
C ASP A 213 4.60 -13.31 -15.47
N MET A 214 4.68 -13.70 -14.20
CA MET A 214 3.53 -14.14 -13.41
C MET A 214 2.47 -13.03 -13.33
N VAL A 215 2.86 -11.80 -12.98
CA VAL A 215 1.96 -10.65 -12.89
C VAL A 215 1.34 -10.33 -14.25
N LYS A 216 2.12 -10.31 -15.35
CA LYS A 216 1.57 -10.13 -16.71
C LYS A 216 0.47 -11.15 -17.01
N THR A 217 0.76 -12.42 -16.77
CA THR A 217 -0.15 -13.54 -17.04
C THR A 217 -1.40 -13.47 -16.16
N TRP A 218 -1.24 -13.03 -14.91
CA TRP A 218 -2.35 -12.84 -13.96
C TRP A 218 -3.24 -11.65 -14.34
N VAL A 219 -2.65 -10.51 -14.73
CA VAL A 219 -3.40 -9.32 -15.16
C VAL A 219 -4.35 -9.63 -16.32
N ASP A 220 -3.92 -10.50 -17.24
CA ASP A 220 -4.74 -10.96 -18.38
C ASP A 220 -5.89 -11.90 -17.98
N GLN A 221 -5.82 -12.53 -16.81
CA GLN A 221 -6.87 -13.42 -16.30
C GLN A 221 -7.90 -12.67 -15.44
N VAL A 222 -7.57 -11.49 -14.92
CA VAL A 222 -8.47 -10.73 -14.07
C VAL A 222 -9.66 -10.20 -14.89
N PRO A 223 -10.92 -10.48 -14.47
CA PRO A 223 -12.11 -10.01 -15.16
C PRO A 223 -12.42 -8.54 -14.79
N TRP A 224 -11.59 -7.62 -15.28
CA TRP A 224 -11.73 -6.18 -15.02
C TRP A 224 -13.10 -5.65 -15.45
N VAL A 225 -13.71 -4.79 -14.63
CA VAL A 225 -14.98 -4.11 -14.94
C VAL A 225 -14.89 -3.32 -16.24
N HIS A 226 -13.80 -2.57 -16.37
CA HIS A 226 -13.38 -1.87 -17.57
C HIS A 226 -12.03 -2.45 -17.95
N GLY A 227 -11.88 -2.91 -19.20
CA GLY A 227 -10.60 -3.45 -19.67
C GLY A 227 -9.46 -2.47 -19.42
N ILE A 228 -8.27 -3.00 -19.08
CA ILE A 228 -7.10 -2.14 -18.88
C ILE A 228 -6.70 -1.54 -20.22
N ASP A 229 -6.49 -0.22 -20.23
CA ASP A 229 -5.86 0.46 -21.36
C ASP A 229 -4.51 -0.20 -21.69
N PRO A 230 -4.29 -0.68 -22.93
CA PRO A 230 -3.01 -1.27 -23.34
C PRO A 230 -1.80 -0.37 -23.04
N ALA A 231 -1.97 0.96 -23.13
CA ALA A 231 -0.92 1.92 -22.79
C ALA A 231 -0.55 1.90 -21.30
N PHE A 232 -1.54 1.66 -20.43
CA PHE A 232 -1.35 1.62 -18.99
C PHE A 232 -0.92 0.25 -18.46
N LYS A 233 -1.21 -0.82 -19.20
CA LYS A 233 -0.95 -2.21 -18.77
C LYS A 233 0.51 -2.43 -18.37
N GLU A 234 1.47 -1.85 -19.09
CA GLU A 234 2.90 -1.98 -18.72
C GLU A 234 3.20 -1.36 -17.35
N TYR A 235 2.66 -0.17 -17.07
CA TYR A 235 2.81 0.49 -15.78
C TYR A 235 2.13 -0.31 -14.66
N TYR A 236 0.93 -0.82 -14.91
CA TYR A 236 0.23 -1.67 -13.95
C TYR A 236 1.11 -2.87 -13.56
N VAL A 237 1.67 -3.57 -14.54
CA VAL A 237 2.53 -4.74 -14.31
C VAL A 237 3.78 -4.34 -13.52
N ARG A 238 4.44 -3.22 -13.85
CA ARG A 238 5.62 -2.73 -13.12
C ARG A 238 5.30 -2.40 -11.67
N ILE A 239 4.23 -1.65 -11.42
CA ILE A 239 3.80 -1.27 -10.06
C ILE A 239 3.45 -2.52 -9.24
N ALA A 240 2.60 -3.39 -9.78
CA ALA A 240 2.19 -4.62 -9.10
C ALA A 240 3.39 -5.53 -8.81
N THR A 241 4.34 -5.65 -9.76
CA THR A 241 5.57 -6.40 -9.54
C THR A 241 6.37 -5.81 -8.38
N ARG A 242 6.58 -4.49 -8.33
CA ARG A 242 7.33 -3.84 -7.23
C ARG A 242 6.64 -4.00 -5.88
N LEU A 243 5.31 -3.87 -5.83
CA LEU A 243 4.51 -4.09 -4.61
C LEU A 243 4.69 -5.50 -4.05
N LEU A 244 4.85 -6.51 -4.90
CA LEU A 244 5.09 -7.90 -4.48
C LEU A 244 6.57 -8.14 -4.15
N TRP A 245 7.46 -7.62 -4.98
CA TRP A 245 8.89 -7.93 -4.96
C TRP A 245 9.61 -7.26 -3.79
N LEU A 246 9.49 -5.93 -3.68
CA LEU A 246 10.32 -5.11 -2.81
C LEU A 246 10.18 -5.47 -1.32
N PRO A 247 8.97 -5.67 -0.76
CA PRO A 247 8.83 -6.00 0.66
C PRO A 247 9.34 -7.42 1.00
N LEU A 248 9.40 -8.31 0.01
CA LEU A 248 9.65 -9.72 0.23
C LEU A 248 11.11 -10.12 -0.01
N VAL A 249 11.82 -9.42 -0.88
CA VAL A 249 13.17 -9.77 -1.34
C VAL A 249 14.24 -9.01 -0.54
N PRO A 250 15.09 -9.71 0.24
CA PRO A 250 16.23 -9.08 0.89
C PRO A 250 17.24 -8.55 -0.14
N TYR A 251 17.76 -7.33 0.09
CA TYR A 251 18.77 -6.64 -0.74
C TYR A 251 19.92 -7.53 -1.23
N ARG A 252 20.36 -8.49 -0.41
CA ARG A 252 21.54 -9.32 -0.71
C ARG A 252 21.26 -10.57 -1.54
N THR A 253 20.01 -11.05 -1.55
CA THR A 253 19.71 -12.36 -2.13
C THR A 253 19.16 -12.27 -3.55
N GLY A 254 18.36 -11.23 -3.84
CA GLY A 254 17.65 -11.13 -5.12
C GLY A 254 16.66 -12.28 -5.36
N LYS A 255 16.22 -12.99 -4.31
CA LYS A 255 15.37 -14.18 -4.39
C LYS A 255 14.11 -14.01 -3.56
N LEU A 256 12.96 -14.20 -4.19
CA LEU A 256 11.65 -14.21 -3.54
C LEU A 256 11.30 -15.65 -3.14
N TYR A 257 11.45 -15.99 -1.86
CA TYR A 257 11.11 -17.33 -1.36
C TYR A 257 9.60 -17.55 -1.32
N ILE A 258 9.14 -18.66 -1.90
CA ILE A 258 7.70 -18.95 -2.08
C ILE A 258 6.98 -19.10 -0.74
N ASP A 259 7.59 -19.75 0.26
CA ASP A 259 6.98 -19.92 1.58
C ASP A 259 6.66 -18.57 2.23
N LYS A 260 7.63 -17.65 2.24
CA LYS A 260 7.45 -16.30 2.79
C LYS A 260 6.43 -15.50 1.97
N ALA A 261 6.53 -15.57 0.65
CA ALA A 261 5.63 -14.84 -0.24
C ALA A 261 4.18 -15.31 -0.16
N SER A 262 3.94 -16.61 0.04
CA SER A 262 2.58 -17.15 0.19
C SER A 262 1.83 -16.57 1.40
N LYS A 263 2.56 -16.11 2.42
CA LYS A 263 2.04 -15.49 3.65
C LYS A 263 1.87 -13.98 3.53
N SER A 264 2.30 -13.38 2.41
CA SER A 264 2.20 -11.93 2.21
C SER A 264 0.78 -11.52 1.87
N ASN A 265 0.26 -10.54 2.62
CA ASN A 265 -1.08 -9.97 2.37
C ASN A 265 -1.19 -9.40 0.95
N VAL A 266 -0.14 -8.74 0.43
CA VAL A 266 -0.16 -8.16 -0.92
C VAL A 266 -0.28 -9.24 -2.00
N VAL A 267 0.41 -10.37 -1.84
CA VAL A 267 0.31 -11.50 -2.77
C VAL A 267 -1.08 -12.15 -2.67
N GLN A 268 -1.60 -12.31 -1.46
CA GLN A 268 -2.93 -12.86 -1.20
C GLN A 268 -4.04 -11.98 -1.79
N SER A 269 -3.87 -10.66 -1.79
CA SER A 269 -4.80 -9.71 -2.42
C SER A 269 -4.98 -9.88 -3.93
N MET A 270 -4.10 -10.64 -4.61
CA MET A 270 -4.27 -10.99 -6.02
C MET A 270 -5.44 -11.96 -6.26
N VAL A 271 -5.76 -12.78 -5.26
CA VAL A 271 -6.72 -13.90 -5.36
C VAL A 271 -8.16 -13.40 -5.55
N PRO A 272 -8.73 -12.53 -4.69
CA PRO A 272 -10.12 -12.11 -4.83
C PRO A 272 -10.38 -11.34 -6.13
N LEU A 273 -9.37 -10.66 -6.69
CA LEU A 273 -9.47 -9.95 -7.97
C LEU A 273 -9.81 -10.87 -9.15
N LEU A 274 -9.52 -12.17 -9.07
CA LEU A 274 -9.89 -13.13 -10.11
C LEU A 274 -11.41 -13.40 -10.17
N CYS A 275 -12.19 -12.95 -9.18
CA CYS A 275 -13.64 -13.11 -9.16
C CYS A 275 -14.34 -11.81 -9.56
N ARG A 276 -15.17 -11.84 -10.63
CA ARG A 276 -15.89 -10.63 -11.11
C ARG A 276 -16.77 -9.99 -10.03
N ALA A 277 -17.41 -10.80 -9.19
CA ALA A 277 -18.28 -10.31 -8.11
C ALA A 277 -17.53 -9.52 -7.02
N TYR A 278 -16.21 -9.73 -6.88
CA TYR A 278 -15.40 -8.96 -5.93
C TYR A 278 -15.20 -7.51 -6.37
N HIS A 279 -15.19 -7.22 -7.67
CA HIS A 279 -14.95 -5.86 -8.18
C HIS A 279 -16.07 -4.88 -7.83
N ASP A 280 -17.27 -5.39 -7.55
CA ASP A 280 -18.43 -4.57 -7.13
C ASP A 280 -18.57 -4.53 -5.58
N ALA A 281 -17.68 -5.21 -4.85
CA ALA A 281 -17.71 -5.27 -3.40
C ALA A 281 -17.03 -4.03 -2.77
N PRO A 282 -17.46 -3.58 -1.58
CA PRO A 282 -16.83 -2.43 -0.91
C PRO A 282 -15.35 -2.69 -0.59
N GLU A 283 -14.96 -3.95 -0.33
CA GLU A 283 -13.58 -4.34 -0.05
C GLU A 283 -12.63 -4.14 -1.24
N TYR A 284 -13.14 -4.00 -2.47
CA TYR A 284 -12.32 -3.78 -3.67
C TYR A 284 -11.50 -2.49 -3.57
N ALA A 285 -12.06 -1.42 -3.01
CA ALA A 285 -11.39 -0.13 -2.86
C ALA A 285 -10.16 -0.21 -1.92
N GLU A 286 -10.16 -1.16 -1.00
CA GLU A 286 -9.07 -1.42 -0.06
C GLU A 286 -7.97 -2.32 -0.63
N ASN A 287 -8.24 -3.01 -1.73
CA ASN A 287 -7.25 -3.89 -2.33
C ASN A 287 -6.06 -3.10 -2.90
N PRO A 288 -4.80 -3.36 -2.47
CA PRO A 288 -3.61 -2.64 -2.94
C PRO A 288 -3.37 -2.75 -4.45
N LEU A 289 -3.93 -3.78 -5.10
CA LEU A 289 -3.82 -4.06 -6.53
C LEU A 289 -5.08 -3.65 -7.31
N SER A 290 -6.04 -2.98 -6.68
CA SER A 290 -7.18 -2.39 -7.38
C SER A 290 -6.70 -1.36 -8.42
N MET A 291 -7.47 -1.23 -9.50
CA MET A 291 -7.15 -0.30 -10.60
C MET A 291 -6.91 1.13 -10.08
N ASP A 292 -7.76 1.60 -9.17
CA ASP A 292 -7.67 2.96 -8.65
C ASP A 292 -6.41 3.18 -7.81
N ARG A 293 -5.98 2.20 -7.00
CA ARG A 293 -4.74 2.33 -6.22
C ARG A 293 -3.51 2.37 -7.11
N ILE A 294 -3.45 1.49 -8.10
CA ILE A 294 -2.35 1.43 -9.06
C ILE A 294 -2.30 2.71 -9.91
N GLN A 295 -3.45 3.20 -10.37
CA GLN A 295 -3.52 4.47 -11.10
C GLN A 295 -3.15 5.67 -10.23
N ARG A 296 -3.55 5.71 -8.95
CA ARG A 296 -3.13 6.78 -8.03
C ARG A 296 -1.61 6.83 -7.91
N LEU A 297 -0.97 5.69 -7.71
CA LEU A 297 0.48 5.59 -7.62
C LEU A 297 1.17 5.99 -8.94
N HIS A 298 0.61 5.65 -10.10
CA HIS A 298 1.13 6.16 -11.37
C HIS A 298 0.96 7.69 -11.51
N ARG A 299 -0.18 8.24 -11.09
CA ARG A 299 -0.44 9.69 -11.13
C ARG A 299 0.53 10.47 -10.23
N GLN A 300 1.00 9.88 -9.13
CA GLN A 300 2.04 10.46 -8.28
C GLN A 300 3.32 10.73 -9.08
N TYR A 301 3.79 9.74 -9.82
CA TYR A 301 4.94 9.90 -10.72
C TYR A 301 4.71 10.99 -11.77
N VAL A 302 3.58 10.91 -12.49
CA VAL A 302 3.27 11.86 -13.58
C VAL A 302 3.14 13.30 -13.11
N GLN A 303 2.78 13.54 -11.85
CA GLN A 303 2.71 14.89 -11.28
C GLN A 303 4.07 15.41 -10.78
N LEU A 304 5.02 14.52 -10.51
CA LEU A 304 6.39 14.89 -10.19
C LEU A 304 7.20 15.17 -11.46
N ASP A 305 7.03 14.37 -12.52
CA ASP A 305 7.66 14.52 -13.84
C ASP A 305 7.05 15.73 -14.59
N THR A 306 7.54 16.93 -14.25
CA THR A 306 6.98 18.19 -14.70
C THR A 306 7.40 18.54 -16.13
N ASP A 307 8.60 18.14 -16.54
CA ASP A 307 9.11 18.33 -17.88
C ASP A 307 8.70 17.20 -18.85
N LYS A 308 8.16 16.09 -18.31
CA LYS A 308 7.63 14.92 -19.04
C LYS A 308 8.72 14.18 -19.81
N ASN A 309 9.93 14.15 -19.26
CA ASN A 309 11.07 13.48 -19.89
C ASN A 309 11.12 11.98 -19.58
N GLY A 310 10.28 11.48 -18.65
CA GLY A 310 10.23 10.07 -18.27
C GLY A 310 11.28 9.65 -17.24
N LEU A 311 11.93 10.61 -16.59
CA LEU A 311 12.81 10.50 -15.42
C LEU A 311 12.37 11.52 -14.36
N LEU A 312 12.98 11.48 -13.17
CA LEU A 312 12.74 12.48 -12.12
C LEU A 312 14.06 13.06 -11.62
N SER A 313 14.16 14.37 -11.64
CA SER A 313 15.26 15.10 -11.02
C SER A 313 15.10 15.22 -9.50
N ALA A 314 16.20 15.52 -8.81
CA ALA A 314 16.16 15.77 -7.35
C ALA A 314 15.23 16.95 -7.00
N GLU A 315 15.15 17.98 -7.86
CA GLU A 315 14.25 19.12 -7.68
C GLU A 315 12.77 18.72 -7.80
N GLU A 316 12.45 17.75 -8.67
CA GLU A 316 11.09 17.23 -8.77
C GLU A 316 10.73 16.37 -7.55
N VAL A 317 11.65 15.51 -7.11
CA VAL A 317 11.45 14.67 -5.91
C VAL A 317 11.34 15.50 -4.62
N LEU A 318 11.95 16.69 -4.55
CA LEU A 318 11.72 17.62 -3.43
C LEU A 318 10.24 18.00 -3.22
N HIS A 319 9.43 17.94 -4.27
CA HIS A 319 7.99 18.19 -4.21
C HIS A 319 7.15 16.93 -3.93
N TYR A 320 7.81 15.81 -3.61
CA TYR A 320 7.15 14.58 -3.19
C TYR A 320 6.23 14.84 -1.99
N GLY A 321 5.03 14.27 -2.02
CA GLY A 321 4.04 14.45 -0.96
C GLY A 321 3.26 15.77 -0.99
N GLN A 322 3.68 16.74 -1.83
CA GLN A 322 3.03 18.05 -1.97
C GLN A 322 2.10 18.13 -3.20
N LYS A 323 2.29 17.25 -4.18
CA LYS A 323 1.42 17.19 -5.37
C LYS A 323 0.07 16.57 -5.05
N LYS A 324 -0.98 16.95 -5.79
CA LYS A 324 -2.38 16.55 -5.56
C LYS A 324 -2.59 15.02 -5.51
N ALA A 325 -1.81 14.23 -6.24
CA ALA A 325 -1.93 12.77 -6.26
C ALA A 325 -1.43 12.08 -4.98
N PHE A 326 -0.69 12.79 -4.12
CA PHE A 326 -0.26 12.29 -2.81
C PHE A 326 -1.24 12.63 -1.69
N VAL A 327 -2.00 13.71 -1.90
CA VAL A 327 -2.71 14.39 -0.84
C VAL A 327 -4.11 13.83 -0.66
N GLY A 328 -4.50 13.61 0.59
CA GLY A 328 -5.82 13.12 0.96
C GLY A 328 -6.93 14.18 0.86
N PRO A 329 -8.15 13.86 1.33
CA PRO A 329 -9.28 14.77 1.31
C PRO A 329 -9.03 16.09 2.06
N ASP A 330 -8.14 16.08 3.04
CA ASP A 330 -7.76 17.19 3.91
C ASP A 330 -6.80 18.20 3.24
N GLN A 331 -6.36 17.92 2.01
CA GLN A 331 -5.48 18.78 1.22
C GLN A 331 -4.11 19.09 1.87
N ARG A 332 -3.69 18.32 2.88
CA ARG A 332 -2.41 18.52 3.56
C ARG A 332 -1.27 17.78 2.87
N PRO A 333 -0.08 18.39 2.74
CA PRO A 333 1.11 17.68 2.31
C PRO A 333 1.35 16.45 3.19
N THR A 334 1.64 15.32 2.56
CA THR A 334 2.00 14.10 3.31
C THR A 334 3.47 14.10 3.71
N HIS A 335 4.30 14.85 2.96
CA HIS A 335 5.74 14.95 3.15
C HIS A 335 6.19 16.36 2.76
N ALA A 336 7.24 16.82 3.44
CA ALA A 336 8.07 17.96 3.07
C ALA A 336 9.53 17.54 3.22
N LEU A 337 10.01 16.73 2.27
CA LEU A 337 11.36 16.16 2.29
C LEU A 337 12.44 17.25 2.26
N THR A 338 13.51 17.07 3.03
CA THR A 338 14.63 18.01 3.07
C THR A 338 15.57 17.83 1.88
N ARG A 339 16.26 18.91 1.49
CA ARG A 339 17.16 18.89 0.32
C ARG A 339 18.33 17.95 0.52
N ARG A 340 18.96 17.99 1.70
CA ARG A 340 20.06 17.08 2.04
C ARG A 340 19.62 15.62 2.00
N PHE A 341 18.43 15.31 2.50
CA PHE A 341 17.89 13.96 2.43
C PHE A 341 17.70 13.51 0.97
N VAL A 342 17.05 14.32 0.13
CA VAL A 342 16.81 13.96 -1.27
C VAL A 342 18.13 13.79 -2.04
N GLN A 343 19.12 14.67 -1.82
CA GLN A 343 20.45 14.51 -2.42
C GLN A 343 21.10 13.17 -2.05
N ARG A 344 21.05 12.81 -0.76
CA ARG A 344 21.57 11.53 -0.28
C ARG A 344 20.80 10.32 -0.80
N VAL A 345 19.50 10.45 -1.05
CA VAL A 345 18.71 9.41 -1.73
C VAL A 345 19.22 9.20 -3.16
N PHE A 346 19.53 10.27 -3.89
CA PHE A 346 20.06 10.18 -5.25
C PHE A 346 21.48 9.61 -5.31
N ASP A 347 22.27 9.77 -4.25
CA ASP A 347 23.58 9.11 -4.12
C ASP A 347 23.45 7.57 -3.96
N GLU A 348 22.34 7.10 -3.38
CA GLU A 348 22.09 5.67 -3.11
C GLU A 348 21.28 4.97 -4.23
N LEU A 349 20.53 5.72 -5.03
CA LEU A 349 19.75 5.21 -6.15
C LEU A 349 20.57 5.15 -7.44
N VAL A 350 20.15 4.30 -8.37
CA VAL A 350 20.71 4.30 -9.72
C VAL A 350 20.13 5.48 -10.48
N THR A 351 21.01 6.36 -10.97
CA THR A 351 20.64 7.57 -11.72
C THR A 351 21.15 7.51 -13.16
N PHE A 352 20.43 8.19 -14.06
CA PHE A 352 20.77 8.41 -15.45
C PHE A 352 20.91 9.91 -15.66
N ASP A 353 22.15 10.38 -15.87
CA ASP A 353 22.47 11.82 -15.96
C ASP A 353 22.00 12.65 -14.75
N GLY A 354 21.94 12.03 -13.56
CA GLY A 354 21.51 12.66 -12.31
C GLY A 354 20.02 12.50 -11.99
N ASP A 355 19.23 11.92 -12.90
CA ASP A 355 17.80 11.70 -12.70
C ASP A 355 17.47 10.23 -12.43
N VAL A 356 16.41 9.96 -11.68
CA VAL A 356 15.98 8.60 -11.34
C VAL A 356 14.88 8.11 -12.29
N ASP A 357 14.90 6.81 -12.61
CA ASP A 357 13.91 6.20 -13.48
C ASP A 357 12.60 5.88 -12.75
N TYR A 358 11.59 5.45 -13.51
CA TYR A 358 10.29 5.06 -12.97
C TYR A 358 10.39 3.98 -11.89
N ASN A 359 11.24 2.97 -12.06
CA ASN A 359 11.38 1.90 -11.08
C ASN A 359 12.02 2.38 -9.78
N SER A 360 13.03 3.26 -9.86
CA SER A 360 13.67 3.86 -8.70
C SER A 360 12.70 4.77 -7.94
N PHE A 361 11.83 5.50 -8.64
CA PHE A 361 10.71 6.20 -8.02
C PHE A 361 9.77 5.24 -7.28
N LEU A 362 9.38 4.11 -7.88
CA LEU A 362 8.51 3.13 -7.24
C LEU A 362 9.14 2.61 -5.95
N ASP A 363 10.42 2.27 -5.99
CA ASP A 363 11.15 1.77 -4.82
C ASP A 363 11.19 2.83 -3.71
N LEU A 364 11.56 4.07 -4.04
CA LEU A 364 11.56 5.19 -3.09
C LEU A 364 10.17 5.41 -2.48
N ASN A 365 9.13 5.45 -3.32
CA ASN A 365 7.75 5.65 -2.88
C ASN A 365 7.32 4.53 -1.91
N LEU A 366 7.65 3.27 -2.22
CA LEU A 366 7.33 2.14 -1.34
C LEU A 366 8.12 2.20 -0.03
N TYR A 367 9.40 2.57 -0.05
CA TYR A 367 10.19 2.75 1.17
C TYR A 367 9.64 3.87 2.05
N LEU A 368 9.25 5.01 1.47
CA LEU A 368 8.71 6.15 2.22
C LEU A 368 7.37 5.84 2.91
N HIS A 369 6.60 4.86 2.40
CA HIS A 369 5.35 4.40 3.01
C HIS A 369 5.54 3.20 3.95
N ASP A 370 6.71 2.56 3.95
CA ASP A 370 7.01 1.42 4.82
C ASP A 370 7.67 1.86 6.13
N HIS A 371 6.89 1.78 7.19
CA HIS A 371 7.24 2.17 8.56
C HIS A 371 7.47 0.96 9.48
N THR A 372 7.59 -0.24 8.92
CA THR A 372 7.66 -1.48 9.70
C THR A 372 8.82 -2.39 9.31
N SER A 373 9.22 -2.38 8.04
CA SER A 373 10.21 -3.35 7.58
C SER A 373 11.63 -2.91 7.85
N LYS A 374 12.42 -3.88 8.34
CA LYS A 374 13.87 -3.77 8.46
C LYS A 374 14.52 -3.38 7.12
N HIS A 375 13.93 -3.82 6.01
CA HIS A 375 14.47 -3.61 4.67
C HIS A 375 14.41 -2.13 4.26
N ALA A 376 13.26 -1.49 4.43
CA ALA A 376 13.10 -0.06 4.21
C ALA A 376 14.00 0.76 5.14
N LEU A 377 14.09 0.37 6.42
CA LEU A 377 14.97 1.06 7.36
C LEU A 377 16.45 0.94 6.99
N GLN A 378 16.88 -0.20 6.43
CA GLN A 378 18.25 -0.37 5.93
C GLN A 378 18.57 0.53 4.74
N PHE A 379 17.60 0.79 3.86
CA PHE A 379 17.77 1.74 2.78
C PHE A 379 18.05 3.13 3.35
N PHE A 380 17.18 3.62 4.24
CA PHE A 380 17.36 4.94 4.84
C PHE A 380 18.60 5.04 5.72
N TRP A 381 19.01 3.96 6.38
CA TRP A 381 20.27 3.95 7.11
C TRP A 381 21.47 4.27 6.21
N ARG A 382 21.52 3.71 4.99
CA ARG A 382 22.61 4.03 4.04
C ARG A 382 22.55 5.48 3.55
N VAL A 383 21.34 6.01 3.36
CA VAL A 383 21.12 7.43 3.04
C VAL A 383 21.71 8.33 4.14
N LEU A 384 21.47 7.99 5.41
CA LEU A 384 21.94 8.75 6.57
C LEU A 384 23.43 8.55 6.89
N ASP A 385 23.97 7.35 6.69
CA ASP A 385 25.38 7.00 6.95
C ASP A 385 26.27 7.50 5.81
N VAL A 386 26.38 8.83 5.69
CA VAL A 386 27.05 9.53 4.58
C VAL A 386 28.49 9.03 4.35
N HIS A 387 29.20 8.72 5.44
CA HIS A 387 30.59 8.30 5.40
C HIS A 387 30.77 6.77 5.41
N GLN A 388 29.69 6.00 5.41
CA GLN A 388 29.70 4.53 5.45
C GLN A 388 30.54 3.97 6.61
N CYS A 389 30.52 4.65 7.76
CA CYS A 389 31.28 4.25 8.94
C CYS A 389 30.50 3.28 9.84
N GLY A 390 29.22 3.02 9.52
CA GLY A 390 28.35 2.10 10.26
C GLY A 390 27.74 2.73 11.51
N THR A 391 27.99 4.01 11.77
CA THR A 391 27.50 4.74 12.95
C THR A 391 27.07 6.17 12.61
N LEU A 392 26.00 6.66 13.22
CA LEU A 392 25.59 8.05 13.13
C LEU A 392 25.94 8.78 14.42
N ASP A 393 26.94 9.65 14.36
CA ASP A 393 27.31 10.52 15.48
C ASP A 393 26.48 11.82 15.49
N ALA A 394 26.77 12.67 16.47
CA ALA A 394 26.09 13.95 16.64
C ALA A 394 26.20 14.87 15.41
N ALA A 395 27.36 14.89 14.73
CA ALA A 395 27.58 15.73 13.56
C ALA A 395 26.81 15.20 12.34
N ALA A 396 26.74 13.87 12.17
CA ALA A 396 25.97 13.23 11.11
C ALA A 396 24.47 13.53 11.24
N VAL A 397 23.92 13.52 12.45
CA VAL A 397 22.51 13.86 12.69
C VAL A 397 22.27 15.36 12.50
N ASP A 398 23.14 16.22 13.03
CA ASP A 398 23.05 17.68 12.88
C ASP A 398 23.04 18.11 11.40
N TYR A 399 23.80 17.41 10.55
CA TYR A 399 23.83 17.65 9.12
C TYR A 399 22.42 17.64 8.50
N PHE A 400 21.58 16.68 8.87
CA PHE A 400 20.20 16.59 8.37
C PHE A 400 19.25 17.56 9.10
N LEU A 401 19.42 17.72 10.42
CA LEU A 401 18.61 18.64 11.22
C LEU A 401 18.80 20.11 10.82
N ALA A 402 19.92 20.47 10.17
CA ALA A 402 20.15 21.81 9.65
C ALA A 402 19.05 22.28 8.68
N ASP A 403 18.56 21.39 7.79
CA ASP A 403 17.49 21.72 6.85
C ASP A 403 16.14 21.87 7.57
N ILE A 404 15.88 21.04 8.58
CA ILE A 404 14.68 21.15 9.45
C ILE A 404 14.70 22.48 10.20
N SER A 405 15.82 22.83 10.83
CA SER A 405 15.99 24.10 11.54
C SER A 405 15.80 25.30 10.62
N HIS A 406 16.29 25.24 9.38
CA HIS A 406 16.06 26.29 8.38
C HIS A 406 14.56 26.43 8.03
N ALA A 407 13.84 25.32 7.86
CA ALA A 407 12.40 25.34 7.63
C ALA A 407 11.62 25.93 8.81
N VAL A 408 11.97 25.54 10.05
CA VAL A 408 11.40 26.11 11.29
C VAL A 408 11.67 27.62 11.38
N ALA A 409 12.89 28.05 11.13
CA ALA A 409 13.27 29.46 11.15
C ALA A 409 12.48 30.28 10.13
N THR A 410 12.26 29.71 8.94
CA THR A 410 11.46 30.33 7.88
C THR A 410 9.99 30.48 8.30
N ALA A 411 9.44 29.49 9.00
CA ALA A 411 8.03 29.48 9.42
C ALA A 411 7.75 30.32 10.67
N THR A 412 8.67 30.36 11.63
CA THR A 412 8.45 30.93 12.98
C THR A 412 9.27 32.19 13.26
N GLY A 413 10.29 32.46 12.45
CA GLY A 413 11.27 33.53 12.69
C GLY A 413 12.34 33.19 13.73
N GLN A 414 12.31 31.97 14.31
CA GLN A 414 13.29 31.51 15.30
C GLN A 414 13.89 30.16 14.87
N PRO A 415 15.23 30.01 14.92
CA PRO A 415 15.86 28.73 14.62
C PRO A 415 15.58 27.70 15.72
N LEU A 416 15.56 26.45 15.32
CA LEU A 416 15.46 25.31 16.23
C LEU A 416 16.78 25.14 17.01
N ASP A 417 16.67 24.76 18.29
CA ASP A 417 17.83 24.28 19.05
C ASP A 417 18.17 22.83 18.64
N ILE A 418 19.05 22.71 17.63
CA ILE A 418 19.48 21.41 17.08
C ILE A 418 20.04 20.48 18.16
N PRO A 419 20.95 20.92 19.07
CA PRO A 419 21.41 20.09 20.18
C PRO A 419 20.29 19.49 21.05
N VAL A 420 19.22 20.25 21.31
CA VAL A 420 18.07 19.76 22.09
C VAL A 420 17.33 18.68 21.32
N LEU A 421 16.90 18.96 20.08
CA LEU A 421 16.19 17.96 19.27
C LEU A 421 17.04 16.70 19.05
N ARG A 422 18.34 16.85 18.78
CA ARG A 422 19.26 15.71 18.66
C ARG A 422 19.25 14.86 19.93
N SER A 423 19.31 15.49 21.11
CA SER A 423 19.31 14.76 22.38
C SER A 423 18.01 13.98 22.56
N GLU A 424 16.86 14.57 22.24
CA GLU A 424 15.58 13.86 22.24
C GLU A 424 15.55 12.68 21.26
N LEU A 425 16.13 12.83 20.07
CA LEU A 425 16.22 11.76 19.08
C LEU A 425 17.16 10.63 19.54
N PHE A 426 18.24 10.94 20.25
CA PHE A 426 19.09 9.92 20.88
C PHE A 426 18.36 9.21 22.01
N ASP A 427 17.65 9.95 22.85
CA ASP A 427 16.80 9.39 23.91
C ASP A 427 15.69 8.52 23.33
N MET A 428 15.09 8.89 22.19
CA MET A 428 14.11 8.05 21.50
C MET A 428 14.66 6.67 21.13
N ILE A 429 15.94 6.60 20.73
CA ILE A 429 16.58 5.35 20.28
C ILE A 429 17.19 4.56 21.46
N HIS A 430 17.60 5.24 22.54
CA HIS A 430 18.34 4.65 23.66
C HIS A 430 19.58 3.83 23.21
N PRO A 431 20.55 4.46 22.52
CA PRO A 431 21.71 3.74 22.00
C PRO A 431 22.61 3.18 23.10
N LYS A 432 23.32 2.10 22.80
CA LYS A 432 24.29 1.50 23.72
C LYS A 432 25.47 2.42 24.01
N ASP A 433 25.96 3.16 23.00
CA ASP A 433 26.92 4.25 23.17
C ASP A 433 26.18 5.60 23.03
N PRO A 434 26.14 6.44 24.07
CA PRO A 434 25.49 7.75 24.00
C PRO A 434 26.04 8.70 22.92
N ARG A 435 27.23 8.41 22.35
CA ARG A 435 27.88 9.27 21.37
C ARG A 435 27.57 8.93 19.91
N ALA A 436 27.05 7.73 19.65
CA ALA A 436 26.82 7.28 18.29
C ALA A 436 25.72 6.22 18.22
N LEU A 437 24.86 6.33 17.21
CA LEU A 437 23.84 5.35 16.90
C LEU A 437 24.42 4.28 15.97
N THR A 438 24.14 3.00 16.22
CA THR A 438 24.33 1.94 15.21
C THR A 438 23.00 1.57 14.56
N PHE A 439 23.05 0.90 13.40
CA PHE A 439 21.83 0.36 12.78
C PHE A 439 21.08 -0.60 13.72
N ASP A 440 21.81 -1.36 14.55
CA ASP A 440 21.20 -2.30 15.52
C ASP A 440 20.42 -1.54 16.60
N ASP A 441 20.95 -0.42 17.10
CA ASP A 441 20.25 0.43 18.07
C ASP A 441 18.96 0.99 17.45
N VAL A 442 19.06 1.55 16.23
CA VAL A 442 17.91 2.14 15.53
C VAL A 442 16.83 1.11 15.21
N TRP A 443 17.20 -0.11 14.78
CA TRP A 443 16.25 -1.19 14.53
C TRP A 443 15.64 -1.76 15.81
N SER A 444 16.45 -2.02 16.84
CA SER A 444 15.99 -2.67 18.08
C SER A 444 15.14 -1.75 18.96
N SER A 445 15.26 -0.42 18.81
CA SER A 445 14.43 0.56 19.51
C SER A 445 12.93 0.46 19.18
N GLY A 446 12.58 -0.09 18.01
CA GLY A 446 11.21 -0.03 17.46
C GLY A 446 10.78 1.39 17.02
N ARG A 447 11.66 2.39 17.13
CA ARG A 447 11.41 3.80 16.77
C ARG A 447 12.22 4.26 15.55
N GLY A 448 12.99 3.37 14.93
CA GLY A 448 13.90 3.73 13.85
C GLY A 448 13.25 4.41 12.64
N HIS A 449 12.06 3.96 12.22
CA HIS A 449 11.34 4.63 11.13
C HIS A 449 10.92 6.05 11.49
N SER A 450 10.44 6.27 12.72
CA SER A 450 10.10 7.60 13.23
C SER A 450 11.34 8.51 13.29
N PHE A 451 12.46 7.99 13.78
CA PHE A 451 13.74 8.71 13.80
C PHE A 451 14.15 9.17 12.39
N VAL A 452 14.19 8.25 11.42
CA VAL A 452 14.51 8.57 10.01
C VAL A 452 13.56 9.64 9.49
N ARG A 453 12.28 9.50 9.79
CA ARG A 453 11.26 10.41 9.30
C ARG A 453 11.46 11.83 9.82
N ILE A 454 11.75 12.01 11.10
CA ILE A 454 11.94 13.34 11.71
C ILE A 454 13.17 14.04 11.13
N VAL A 455 14.27 13.31 10.90
CA VAL A 455 15.50 13.92 10.34
C VAL A 455 15.40 14.22 8.84
N SER A 456 14.44 13.62 8.12
CA SER A 456 14.32 13.74 6.66
C SER A 456 13.15 14.57 6.16
N ASP A 457 12.14 14.83 6.99
CA ASP A 457 10.85 15.39 6.58
C ASP A 457 10.32 16.43 7.58
N TYR A 458 10.12 17.66 7.12
CA TYR A 458 9.62 18.76 7.94
C TYR A 458 8.19 18.54 8.45
N GLU A 459 7.30 17.93 7.66
CA GLU A 459 5.92 17.64 8.12
C GLU A 459 5.92 16.58 9.24
N ALA A 460 6.84 15.63 9.19
CA ALA A 460 6.98 14.63 10.23
C ALA A 460 7.56 15.20 11.52
N TYR A 461 8.52 16.13 11.42
CA TYR A 461 8.97 16.92 12.57
C TYR A 461 7.79 17.69 13.20
N LEU A 462 6.97 18.38 12.42
CA LEU A 462 5.79 19.08 12.94
C LEU A 462 4.80 18.13 13.65
N HIS A 463 4.62 16.91 13.13
CA HIS A 463 3.81 15.90 13.78
C HIS A 463 4.42 15.47 15.13
N TYR A 464 5.72 15.20 15.18
CA TYR A 464 6.44 14.84 16.40
C TYR A 464 6.27 15.91 17.49
N GLU A 465 6.50 17.18 17.16
CA GLU A 465 6.33 18.32 18.10
C GLU A 465 4.91 18.40 18.66
N ARG A 466 3.89 18.26 17.81
CA ARG A 466 2.48 18.28 18.27
C ARG A 466 2.17 17.16 19.24
N THR A 467 2.82 16.01 19.08
CA THR A 467 2.59 14.82 19.92
C THR A 467 3.30 14.96 21.28
N ASN A 468 4.43 15.65 21.33
CA ASN A 468 5.15 15.93 22.58
C ASN A 468 4.58 17.10 23.38
N ALA A 469 3.85 18.00 22.71
CA ALA A 469 3.20 19.15 23.36
C ALA A 469 1.89 18.79 24.09
N THR A 470 1.31 17.63 23.80
CA THR A 470 0.11 17.05 24.46
C THR A 470 0.49 16.05 25.52
#